data_AF-A0A235F1H1-F1
#
_entry.id   AF-A0A235F1H1-F1
#
_cell.length_a   1.000
_cell.length_b   1.000
_cell.length_c   1.000
_cell.angle_alpha   90.00
_cell.angle_beta   90.00
_cell.angle_gamma   90.00
#
_symmetry.space_group_name_H-M   'P 1'
#
loop_
_entity.id
_entity.type
_entity.pdbx_description
1 polymer ?
#
loop_
_entity_poly.entity_id
_entity_poly.type
_entity_poly.pdbx_seq_one_letter_code
_entity_poly.pdbx_strand_id
1 'polypeptide(L)' 'MSIPSPCTNICRMSPDTGWCEGCQRTIDEITRWSRTSDDDRRTILAAVAERREWLAEAGQGVETRA' A
#
# COMPACT_ATOMS: atom_id res chain seq x y z
N MET A 1 14.93 -3.07 16.56
CA MET A 1 15.13 -2.29 15.33
C MET A 1 13.76 -2.13 14.70
N SER A 2 13.12 -0.97 14.82
CA SER A 2 11.72 -0.80 14.43
C SER A 2 11.55 -0.78 12.91
N ILE A 3 10.62 -1.57 12.38
CA ILE A 3 10.29 -1.55 10.95
C ILE A 3 9.60 -0.22 10.60
N PRO A 4 10.12 0.57 9.64
CA PRO A 4 9.53 1.86 9.29
C PRO A 4 8.16 1.70 8.63
N SER A 5 7.29 2.68 8.87
CA SER A 5 5.97 2.74 8.23
C SER A 5 6.11 3.19 6.78
N PRO A 6 5.36 2.61 5.81
CA PRO A 6 5.36 3.05 4.42
C PRO A 6 4.49 4.31 4.19
N CYS A 7 4.08 5.00 5.26
CA CYS A 7 3.18 6.13 5.20
C CYS A 7 3.83 7.36 4.56
N THR A 8 3.14 7.97 3.59
CA THR A 8 3.57 9.20 2.90
C THR A 8 2.83 10.45 3.41
N ASN A 9 2.13 10.35 4.54
CA ASN A 9 1.22 11.37 5.07
C ASN A 9 0.04 11.75 4.16
N ILE A 10 -0.22 10.92 3.15
CA ILE A 10 -1.44 10.99 2.33
C ILE A 10 -2.39 9.91 2.82
N CYS A 11 -3.49 10.31 3.46
CA CYS A 11 -4.53 9.42 3.92
C CYS A 11 -5.78 9.60 3.05
N ARG A 12 -5.77 8.96 1.89
CA ARG A 12 -6.92 8.91 0.97
C ARG A 12 -7.09 7.47 0.51
N MET A 13 -8.32 6.95 0.59
CA MET A 13 -8.63 5.58 0.20
C MET A 13 -9.20 5.59 -1.21
N SER A 14 -8.63 4.77 -2.09
CA SER A 14 -9.18 4.50 -3.41
C SER A 14 -10.48 3.70 -3.25
N PRO A 15 -11.63 4.19 -3.77
CA PRO A 15 -12.88 3.43 -3.75
C PRO A 15 -12.83 2.18 -4.65
N ASP A 16 -11.95 2.17 -5.65
CA ASP A 16 -11.85 1.09 -6.63
C ASP A 16 -11.07 -0.11 -6.08
N THR A 17 -9.98 0.15 -5.34
CA THR A 17 -9.09 -0.91 -4.82
C THR A 17 -9.28 -1.16 -3.33
N GLY A 18 -9.87 -0.22 -2.59
CA GLY A 18 -9.94 -0.28 -1.14
C GLY A 18 -8.58 -0.06 -0.45
N TRP A 19 -7.57 0.43 -1.17
CA TRP A 19 -6.23 0.71 -0.64
C TRP A 19 -5.98 2.21 -0.51
N CYS A 20 -5.08 2.57 0.41
CA CYS A 20 -4.63 3.94 0.56
C CYS A 20 -3.81 4.37 -0.66
N GLU A 21 -4.16 5.47 -1.31
CA GLU A 21 -3.46 5.97 -2.50
C GLU A 21 -2.02 6.43 -2.19
N GLY A 22 -1.72 6.73 -0.93
CA GLY A 22 -0.37 7.11 -0.50
C GLY A 22 0.55 5.94 -0.17
N CYS A 23 0.06 5.00 0.64
CA CYS A 23 0.87 3.91 1.20
C CYS A 23 0.42 2.50 0.80
N GLN A 24 -0.66 2.39 0.01
CA GLN A 24 -1.21 1.14 -0.54
C GLN A 24 -1.60 0.11 0.53
N ARG A 25 -1.72 0.53 1.79
CA ARG A 25 -2.27 -0.26 2.89
C ARG A 25 -3.78 -0.19 2.93
N THR A 26 -4.42 -1.22 3.49
CA THR A 26 -5.85 -1.19 3.84
C THR A 26 -6.10 -0.37 5.11
N ILE A 27 -7.35 0.05 5.34
CA ILE A 27 -7.72 0.73 6.59
C ILE A 27 -7.35 -0.13 7.81
N ASP A 28 -7.62 -1.43 7.76
CA ASP A 28 -7.33 -2.34 8.88
C ASP A 28 -5.83 -2.42 9.18
N GLU A 29 -4.99 -2.46 8.14
CA GLU A 29 -3.52 -2.43 8.30
C GLU A 29 -3.03 -1.10 8.90
N ILE A 30 -3.66 0.01 8.53
CA ILE A 30 -3.33 1.34 9.05
C ILE A 30 -3.70 1.45 10.53
N THR A 31 -4.91 1.01 10.92
CA THR A 31 -5.42 1.13 12.30
C THR A 31 -4.67 0.21 13.26
N ARG A 32 -4.28 -0.99 12.81
CA ARG A 32 -3.59 -1.97 13.66
C ARG A 32 -2.06 -1.81 13.68
N TRP A 33 -1.48 -1.00 12.78
CA TRP A 33 -0.02 -0.88 12.58
C TRP A 33 0.79 -0.70 13.86
N SER A 34 0.34 0.12 14.82
CA SER A 34 1.08 0.35 16.07
C SER A 34 1.13 -0.88 16.99
N ARG A 35 0.18 -1.81 16.84
CA ARG A 35 0.03 -3.04 17.65
C ARG A 35 0.56 -4.29 16.94
N THR A 36 0.89 -4.17 15.67
CA THR A 36 1.42 -5.25 14.82
C THR A 36 2.85 -5.64 15.20
N SER A 37 3.15 -6.94 15.16
CA SER A 37 4.49 -7.49 15.38
C SER A 37 5.44 -7.14 14.23
N ASP A 38 6.75 -7.21 14.43
CA ASP A 38 7.71 -6.94 13.35
C ASP A 38 7.60 -7.93 12.18
N ASP A 39 7.18 -9.18 12.45
CA ASP A 39 6.93 -10.19 11.41
C ASP A 39 5.73 -9.79 10.54
N ASP A 40 4.59 -9.51 11.17
CA ASP A 40 3.40 -9.03 10.48
C ASP A 40 3.65 -7.71 9.74
N ARG A 41 4.49 -6.81 10.28
CA ARG A 41 4.89 -5.57 9.58
C ARG A 41 5.59 -5.89 8.26
N ARG A 42 6.48 -6.90 8.24
CA ARG A 42 7.16 -7.33 7.01
C ARG A 42 6.16 -7.91 6.02
N THR A 43 5.22 -8.72 6.49
CA THR A 43 4.14 -9.27 5.65
C THR A 43 3.28 -8.16 5.03
N ILE A 44 2.89 -7.16 5.81
CA ILE A 44 2.15 -5.99 5.31
C ILE A 44 2.99 -5.23 4.28
N LEU A 45 4.28 -5.02 4.52
CA LEU A 45 5.17 -4.31 3.59
C LEU A 45 5.37 -5.07 2.28
N ALA A 46 5.48 -6.40 2.32
CA ALA A 46 5.54 -7.24 1.13
C ALA A 46 4.25 -7.11 0.31
N ALA A 47 3.09 -7.23 0.95
CA ALA A 47 1.80 -7.06 0.28
C ALA A 47 1.62 -5.63 -0.30
N VAL A 48 2.12 -4.60 0.39
CA VAL A 48 2.13 -3.22 -0.12
C VAL A 48 2.99 -3.10 -1.38
N ALA A 49 4.13 -3.76 -1.44
CA ALA A 49 4.98 -3.77 -2.63
C ALA A 49 4.25 -4.44 -3.80
N GLU A 50 3.66 -5.61 -3.59
CA GLU A 50 2.88 -6.32 -4.62
C GLU A 50 1.70 -5.47 -5.12
N ARG A 51 0.97 -4.79 -4.22
CA ARG A 51 -0.12 -3.88 -4.60
C ARG A 51 0.36 -2.70 -5.44
N ARG A 52 1.56 -2.18 -5.16
CA ARG A 52 2.15 -1.09 -5.96
C ARG A 52 2.52 -1.56 -7.35
N GLU A 53 3.07 -2.76 -7.48
CA GLU A 53 3.34 -3.39 -8.77
C GLU A 53 2.04 -3.63 -9.53
N TRP A 54 1.02 -4.19 -8.88
CA TRP A 54 -0.30 -4.37 -9.47
C TRP A 54 -0.91 -3.05 -9.95
N LEU A 55 -0.79 -1.97 -9.17
CA LEU A 55 -1.27 -0.64 -9.59
C LEU A 55 -0.47 -0.08 -10.77
N ALA A 56 0.85 -0.35 -10.81
CA ALA A 56 1.67 0.04 -11.95
C ALA A 56 1.24 -0.72 -13.21
N GLU A 57 1.01 -2.03 -13.12
CA GLU A 57 0.54 -2.88 -14.23
C GLU A 57 -0.91 -2.55 -14.63
N ALA A 58 -1.81 -2.37 -13.67
CA ALA A 58 -3.20 -1.99 -13.91
C ALA A 58 -3.31 -0.56 -14.48
N GLY A 59 -2.33 0.30 -14.19
CA GLY A 59 -2.14 1.62 -14.78
C GLY A 59 -1.48 1.62 -16.16
N GLN A 60 -0.94 0.49 -16.64
CA GLN A 60 -0.42 0.33 -18.01
C GLN A 60 -1.56 0.05 -19.01
N GLY A 61 -2.47 1.03 -19.08
CA GLY A 61 -3.54 1.14 -20.08
C GLY A 61 -3.63 2.55 -20.66
N VAL A 62 -2.58 3.36 -20.57
CA VAL A 62 -2.54 4.68 -21.20
C VAL A 62 -1.14 4.94 -21.78
N GLU A 63 -1.09 5.25 -23.08
CA GLU A 63 0.09 5.62 -23.90
C GLU A 63 0.95 4.47 -24.50
N THR A 64 0.36 3.74 -25.44
CA THR A 64 1.05 3.43 -26.71
C THR A 64 0.12 3.77 -27.87
N ARG A 65 -0.05 5.08 -28.10
CA ARG A 65 -0.51 5.63 -29.38
C ARG A 65 0.15 7.00 -29.56
N ALA A 66 1.33 6.99 -30.18
CA ALA A 66 1.87 8.07 -30.98
C ALA A 66 2.44 7.44 -32.24
#